data_AF-A0A8J7DZ77-F1
#
_entry.id   AF-A0A8J7DZ77-F1
#
_cell.length_a   1.000
_cell.length_b   1.000
_cell.length_c   1.000
_cell.angle_alpha   90.00
_cell.angle_beta   90.00
_cell.angle_gamma   90.00
#
_symmetry.space_group_name_H-M   'P 1'
#
loop_
_entity.id
_entity.type
_entity.pdbx_description
1 polymer ?
#
loop_
_entity_poly.entity_id
_entity_poly.type
_entity_poly.pdbx_seq_one_letter_code
_entity_poly.pdbx_strand_id
1 'polypeptide(L)'
;MLHILYIFAFTIIAFFAIGNLIRSLMTLSIDSQRHYSRANSSSPNSQNSRGMSKVTHPELLDPSGKPIDEPLLVMRSVSVEDARERLDAIYNASPSATLDKGEEGEFA
;
A
#
# COMPACT_ATOMS: atom_id res chain seq x y z
N MET A 1 -43.19 -3.22 -29.95
CA MET A 1 -42.01 -2.90 -30.79
C MET A 1 -40.88 -2.15 -30.06
N LEU A 2 -41.11 -1.48 -28.91
CA LEU A 2 -40.04 -0.84 -28.12
C LEU A 2 -39.13 -1.82 -27.35
N HIS A 3 -39.52 -3.09 -27.20
CA HIS A 3 -38.74 -4.10 -26.48
C HIS A 3 -37.35 -4.34 -27.08
N ILE A 4 -37.20 -4.25 -28.40
CA ILE A 4 -35.90 -4.38 -29.07
C ILE A 4 -34.93 -3.30 -28.58
N LEU A 5 -35.43 -2.08 -28.40
CA LEU A 5 -34.64 -0.95 -27.90
C LEU A 5 -34.24 -1.16 -26.44
N TYR A 6 -35.13 -1.68 -25.60
CA TYR A 6 -34.81 -2.01 -24.20
C TYR A 6 -33.78 -3.11 -24.06
N ILE A 7 -33.88 -4.18 -24.86
CA ILE A 7 -32.87 -5.25 -24.86
C ILE A 7 -31.53 -4.67 -25.30
N PHE A 8 -31.50 -3.83 -26.34
CA PHE A 8 -30.27 -3.19 -26.80
C PHE A 8 -29.64 -2.28 -25.73
N ALA A 9 -30.41 -1.38 -25.12
CA ALA A 9 -29.92 -0.52 -24.04
C ALA A 9 -29.42 -1.33 -22.83
N PHE A 10 -30.16 -2.37 -22.45
CA PHE A 10 -29.78 -3.26 -21.37
C PHE A 10 -28.47 -3.99 -21.66
N THR A 11 -28.25 -4.48 -22.88
CA THR A 11 -26.98 -5.15 -23.25
C THR A 11 -25.78 -4.22 -23.13
N ILE A 12 -25.93 -2.95 -23.53
CA ILE A 12 -24.88 -1.95 -23.39
C ILE A 12 -24.56 -1.74 -21.91
N ILE A 13 -25.57 -1.46 -21.09
CA ILE A 13 -25.38 -1.21 -19.65
C ILE A 13 -24.77 -2.44 -18.96
N ALA A 14 -25.26 -3.64 -19.27
CA ALA A 14 -24.76 -4.89 -18.71
C ALA A 14 -23.28 -5.10 -19.06
N PHE A 15 -22.87 -4.83 -20.31
CA PHE A 15 -21.48 -4.95 -20.72
C PHE A 15 -20.56 -3.98 -19.96
N PHE A 16 -20.98 -2.72 -19.79
CA PHE A 16 -20.27 -1.75 -18.97
C PHE A 16 -20.16 -2.20 -17.50
N ALA A 17 -21.25 -2.71 -16.93
CA ALA A 17 -21.28 -3.17 -15.54
C ALA A 17 -20.35 -4.37 -15.32
N ILE A 18 -20.37 -5.36 -16.21
CA ILE A 18 -19.49 -6.54 -16.16
C ILE A 18 -18.02 -6.10 -16.30
N GLY A 19 -17.70 -5.19 -17.22
CA GLY A 19 -16.34 -4.65 -17.36
C GLY A 19 -15.87 -3.93 -16.09
N ASN A 20 -16.75 -3.13 -15.46
CA ASN A 20 -16.45 -2.47 -14.20
C ASN A 20 -16.24 -3.47 -13.06
N LEU A 21 -17.08 -4.50 -12.98
CA LEU A 21 -16.96 -5.57 -11.99
C LEU A 21 -15.64 -6.34 -12.14
N ILE A 22 -15.27 -6.74 -13.36
CA ILE A 22 -14.00 -7.43 -13.62
C ILE A 22 -12.81 -6.55 -13.24
N ARG A 23 -12.86 -5.24 -13.53
CA ARG A 23 -11.80 -4.29 -13.15
C ARG A 23 -11.69 -4.15 -11.63
N SER A 24 -12.82 -4.05 -10.93
CA SER A 24 -12.88 -4.02 -9.47
C SER A 24 -12.35 -5.33 -8.86
N LEU A 25 -12.73 -6.47 -9.43
CA LEU A 25 -12.28 -7.79 -8.99
C LEU A 25 -10.78 -7.99 -9.21
N MET A 26 -10.25 -7.61 -10.37
CA MET A 26 -8.81 -7.71 -10.67
C MET A 26 -7.98 -6.82 -9.73
N THR A 27 -8.45 -5.59 -9.47
CA THR A 27 -7.79 -4.68 -8.52
C THR A 27 -7.80 -5.27 -7.11
N LEU A 28 -8.95 -5.77 -6.65
CA LEU A 28 -9.10 -6.39 -5.33
C LEU A 28 -8.31 -7.70 -5.21
N SER A 29 -8.23 -8.50 -6.27
CA SER A 29 -7.47 -9.76 -6.30
C SER A 29 -5.96 -9.52 -6.28
N ILE A 30 -5.49 -8.45 -6.92
CA ILE A 30 -4.09 -8.03 -6.84
C ILE A 30 -3.76 -7.50 -5.44
N ASP A 31 -4.68 -6.75 -4.82
CA ASP A 31 -4.49 -6.22 -3.46
C ASP A 31 -4.52 -7.33 -2.40
N SER A 32 -5.41 -8.34 -2.54
CA SER A 32 -5.47 -9.48 -1.64
C SER A 32 -4.23 -10.39 -1.70
N GLN A 33 -3.58 -10.50 -2.87
CA GLN A 33 -2.27 -11.15 -3.01
C GLN A 33 -1.13 -10.28 -2.47
N ARG A 34 -1.26 -8.95 -2.47
CA ARG A 34 -0.23 -7.99 -2.01
C ARG A 34 -0.31 -7.64 -0.52
N HIS A 35 -1.30 -8.11 0.22
CA HIS A 35 -1.30 -7.96 1.69
C HIS A 35 -0.20 -8.77 2.41
N TYR A 36 0.64 -9.52 1.69
CA TYR A 36 1.93 -10.04 2.20
C TYR A 36 3.17 -9.39 1.56
N SER A 37 3.01 -8.41 0.66
CA SER A 37 4.12 -7.70 0.05
C SER A 37 3.64 -6.32 -0.36
N ARG A 38 3.98 -5.33 0.48
CA ARG A 38 3.74 -3.90 0.35
C ARG A 38 4.22 -3.37 -1.01
N ALA A 39 3.47 -3.64 -2.07
CA ALA A 39 3.83 -3.33 -3.43
C ALA A 39 3.21 -1.99 -3.83
N ASN A 40 4.00 -0.95 -3.55
CA ASN A 40 4.13 0.30 -4.29
C ASN A 40 3.26 0.34 -5.57
N SER A 41 2.06 0.89 -5.47
CA SER A 41 1.12 1.09 -6.57
C SER A 41 1.57 2.27 -7.45
N SER A 42 2.61 2.05 -8.24
CA SER A 42 2.93 2.91 -9.37
C SER A 42 1.94 2.64 -10.50
N SER A 43 0.94 3.52 -10.59
CA SER A 43 0.01 3.67 -11.71
C SER A 43 0.72 3.56 -13.08
N PRO A 44 0.20 2.77 -14.05
CA PRO A 44 0.83 2.63 -15.37
C PRO A 44 0.38 3.72 -16.35
N ASN A 45 0.12 4.94 -15.86
CA ASN A 45 -0.25 6.08 -16.70
C ASN A 45 0.60 7.32 -16.40
N SER A 46 1.92 7.20 -16.53
CA SER A 46 2.78 8.36 -16.71
C SER A 46 3.91 8.01 -17.67
N GLN A 47 3.62 8.18 -18.96
CA GLN A 47 4.62 8.31 -20.00
C GLN A 47 5.36 9.65 -19.85
N ASN A 48 6.09 9.87 -18.75
CA ASN A 48 7.07 10.95 -18.62
C ASN A 48 7.78 10.91 -17.25
N SER A 49 8.82 10.10 -17.13
CA SER A 49 9.83 10.29 -16.09
C SER A 49 11.19 9.84 -16.61
N ARG A 50 11.65 10.56 -17.63
CA ARG A 50 13.07 10.68 -17.93
C ARG A 50 13.79 11.17 -16.68
N GLY A 51 14.78 10.41 -16.22
CA GLY A 51 15.88 10.96 -15.43
C GLY A 51 15.54 11.29 -13.97
N MET A 52 15.37 10.26 -13.16
CA MET A 52 15.93 10.31 -11.81
C MET A 52 16.38 8.89 -11.47
N SER A 53 17.59 8.54 -11.90
CA SER A 53 18.30 7.40 -11.31
C SER A 53 18.42 7.75 -9.83
N LYS A 54 17.48 7.23 -9.04
CA LYS A 54 17.54 7.28 -7.60
C LYS A 54 18.85 6.59 -7.27
N VAL A 55 19.83 7.35 -6.76
CA VAL A 55 21.11 6.79 -6.31
C VAL A 55 20.76 5.81 -5.19
N THR A 56 20.57 4.55 -5.52
CA THR A 56 20.34 3.48 -4.57
C THR A 56 21.68 3.25 -3.88
N HIS A 57 21.73 3.56 -2.59
CA HIS A 57 22.89 3.25 -1.76
C HIS A 57 23.23 1.75 -1.95
N PRO A 58 24.52 1.38 -2.08
CA PRO A 58 24.91 0.01 -2.42
C PRO A 58 24.46 -1.03 -1.40
N GLU A 59 24.16 -0.63 -0.17
CA GLU A 59 23.59 -1.48 0.88
C GLU A 59 22.14 -1.93 0.59
N LEU A 60 21.46 -1.28 -0.36
CA LEU A 60 20.11 -1.61 -0.78
C LEU A 60 20.08 -2.46 -2.05
N LEU A 61 21.21 -3.09 -2.41
CA LEU A 61 21.30 -3.98 -3.55
C LEU A 61 21.55 -5.42 -3.07
N ASP A 62 20.88 -6.38 -3.69
CA ASP A 62 21.13 -7.80 -3.49
C ASP A 62 22.51 -8.19 -4.09
N PRO A 63 23.01 -9.42 -3.86
CA PRO A 63 24.26 -9.89 -4.48
C PRO A 63 24.24 -9.90 -6.03
N SER A 64 23.06 -9.75 -6.64
CA SER A 64 22.85 -9.67 -8.09
C SER A 64 22.68 -8.21 -8.59
N GLY A 65 22.85 -7.21 -7.71
CA GLY A 65 22.74 -5.78 -8.04
C GLY A 65 21.30 -5.26 -8.19
N LYS A 66 20.29 -6.00 -7.73
CA LYS A 66 18.88 -5.58 -7.76
C LYS A 66 18.51 -4.84 -6.47
N PRO A 67 17.70 -3.77 -6.54
CA PRO A 67 17.20 -3.10 -5.35
C PRO A 67 16.44 -4.07 -4.45
N ILE A 68 16.78 -4.11 -3.16
CA ILE A 68 16.02 -4.85 -2.14
C ILE A 68 14.92 -3.95 -1.59
N ASP A 69 13.70 -4.48 -1.52
CA ASP A 69 12.53 -3.77 -0.98
C ASP A 69 12.35 -4.00 0.54
N GLU A 70 13.29 -4.71 1.17
CA GLU A 70 13.24 -5.03 2.60
C GLU A 70 13.88 -3.94 3.47
N PRO A 71 13.31 -3.65 4.66
CA PRO A 71 13.95 -2.73 5.60
C PRO A 71 15.24 -3.37 6.14
N LEU A 72 16.35 -2.62 6.07
CA LEU A 72 17.66 -3.05 6.59
C LEU A 72 17.57 -3.37 8.10
N LEU A 73 17.50 -4.66 8.45
CA LEU A 73 17.44 -5.12 9.84
C LEU A 73 18.87 -5.28 10.39
N VAL A 74 19.36 -4.27 11.11
CA VAL A 74 20.64 -4.35 11.81
C VAL A 74 20.42 -4.94 13.20
N MET A 75 20.80 -6.20 13.42
CA MET A 75 20.73 -6.81 14.76
C MET A 75 21.80 -6.19 15.67
N ARG A 76 21.38 -5.57 16.77
CA ARG A 76 22.25 -5.05 17.83
C ARG A 76 21.98 -5.81 19.12
N SER A 77 23.03 -6.18 19.85
CA SER A 77 22.90 -6.66 21.23
C SER A 77 22.64 -5.46 22.14
N VAL A 78 21.39 -5.26 22.54
CA VAL A 78 20.95 -4.22 23.48
C VAL A 78 20.40 -4.88 24.75
N SER A 79 20.46 -4.16 25.87
CA SER A 79 19.80 -4.62 27.10
C SER A 79 18.27 -4.56 26.93
N VAL A 80 17.54 -5.32 27.75
CA VAL A 80 16.06 -5.33 27.71
C VAL A 80 15.48 -3.94 28.01
N GLU A 81 16.13 -3.20 28.92
CA GLU A 81 15.66 -1.86 29.32
C GLU A 81 15.86 -0.83 28.21
N ASP A 82 17.02 -0.83 27.56
CA ASP A 82 17.29 0.07 26.43
C ASP A 82 16.36 -0.21 25.23
N ALA A 83 16.02 -1.49 25.01
CA ALA A 83 15.08 -1.89 23.97
C ALA A 83 13.67 -1.36 24.26
N ARG A 84 13.25 -1.40 25.53
CA ARG A 84 11.96 -0.87 25.97
C ARG A 84 11.89 0.64 25.76
N GLU A 85 12.89 1.38 26.22
CA GLU A 85 12.96 2.84 26.05
C GLU A 85 12.94 3.23 24.56
N ARG A 86 13.66 2.48 23.71
CA ARG A 86 13.68 2.75 22.27
C ARG A 86 12.34 2.49 21.59
N LEU A 87 11.62 1.43 21.99
CA LEU A 87 10.28 1.13 21.49
C LEU A 87 9.28 2.21 21.91
N ASP A 88 9.32 2.64 23.17
CA ASP A 88 8.46 3.70 23.69
C ASP A 88 8.71 5.02 22.95
N ALA A 89 9.97 5.35 22.66
CA ALA A 89 10.33 6.53 21.86
C ALA A 89 9.76 6.47 20.43
N ILE A 90 9.82 5.31 19.77
CA ILE A 90 9.25 5.12 18.43
C ILE A 90 7.72 5.23 18.45
N TYR A 91 7.07 4.65 19.48
CA TYR A 91 5.63 4.72 19.65
C TYR A 91 5.15 6.17 19.79
N ASN A 92 5.77 6.94 20.69
CA ASN A 92 5.41 8.34 20.94
C ASN A 92 5.73 9.28 19.76
N ALA A 93 6.74 8.96 18.95
CA ALA A 93 7.09 9.72 17.76
C ALA A 93 6.22 9.36 16.53
N SER A 94 5.38 8.33 16.63
CA SER A 94 4.53 7.89 15.53
C SER A 94 3.41 8.91 15.26
N PRO A 95 3.16 9.30 13.99
CA PRO A 95 2.07 10.20 13.63
C PRO A 95 0.67 9.72 14.05
N SER A 96 0.52 8.42 14.34
CA SER A 96 -0.75 7.83 14.78
C SER A 96 -0.99 7.93 16.29
N ALA A 97 0.02 8.27 17.11
CA ALA A 97 -0.12 8.32 18.56
C ALA A 97 -1.04 9.45 19.06
N THR A 98 -1.36 10.43 18.21
CA THR A 98 -2.27 11.53 18.57
C THR A 98 -3.74 11.15 18.53
N LEU A 99 -4.12 10.01 17.94
CA LEU A 99 -5.53 9.59 17.86
C LEU A 99 -6.05 8.99 19.17
N ASP A 100 -5.20 8.33 19.95
CA ASP A 100 -5.63 7.55 21.11
C ASP A 100 -5.69 8.37 22.42
N LYS A 101 -5.13 9.59 22.41
CA LYS A 101 -5.06 10.45 23.61
C LYS A 101 -6.33 11.31 23.83
N GLY A 102 -7.30 11.23 22.92
CA GLY A 102 -8.50 12.07 22.91
C GLY A 102 -9.74 11.49 23.59
N GLU A 103 -9.77 10.18 23.92
CA GLU A 103 -11.03 9.50 24.30
C GLU A 103 -11.12 9.09 25.80
N GLU A 104 -10.11 9.35 26.62
CA GLU A 104 -10.11 8.95 28.06
C GLU A 104 -10.34 10.12 29.05
N GLY A 105 -10.97 11.21 28.61
CA GLY A 105 -11.04 12.47 29.36
C GLY A 105 -12.41 12.97 29.82
N GLU A 106 -13.49 12.19 29.75
CA GLU A 106 -14.84 12.71 30.06
C GLU A 106 -15.74 11.72 30.79
N PHE A 107 -15.40 11.38 32.05
CA PHE A 107 -16.39 11.01 33.07
C PHE A 107 -15.83 11.36 34.46
N ALA A 108 -16.15 12.56 34.95
CA ALA A 108 -16.13 12.94 36.35
C ALA A 108 -17.37 13.77 36.66
#